data_AF-A0A1V4VSB2-F1
#
_entry.id   AF-A0A1V4VSB2-F1
#
_cell.length_a   1.000
_cell.length_b   1.000
_cell.length_c   1.000
_cell.angle_alpha   90.00
_cell.angle_beta   90.00
_cell.angle_gamma   90.00
#
_symmetry.space_group_name_H-M   'P 1'
#
loop_
_entity.id
_entity.type
_entity.pdbx_description
1 polymer ?
#
loop_
_entity_poly.entity_id
_entity_poly.type
_entity_poly.pdbx_seq_one_letter_code
_entity_poly.pdbx_strand_id
1 'polypeptide(L)'
;MLVSKLTCAHCQTKLEGEFNSCKFCRLPNEQVEFIEVFIKCRGNIKDVEKELGISYPTVRNRLEGVIQALGYRAEKVDLQEDKESRQNILLALEKGEITSQDAVRQLKKAGK
;
A
#
# COMPACT_ATOMS: atom_id res chain seq x y z
N MET A 1 5.29 -17.38 18.13
CA MET A 1 5.93 -16.48 19.11
C MET A 1 4.82 -15.93 20.01
N LEU A 2 4.93 -16.15 21.32
CA LEU A 2 4.01 -15.67 22.34
C LEU A 2 4.73 -14.61 23.18
N VAL A 3 3.99 -13.62 23.67
CA VAL A 3 4.51 -12.68 24.66
C VAL A 3 4.32 -13.33 26.03
N SER A 4 5.38 -13.44 26.84
CA SER A 4 5.34 -14.12 28.14
C SER A 4 5.24 -13.17 29.34
N LYS A 5 5.53 -11.88 29.13
CA LYS A 5 5.60 -10.88 30.19
C LYS A 5 5.28 -9.48 29.67
N LEU A 6 4.42 -8.77 30.39
CA LEU A 6 4.13 -7.35 30.19
C LEU A 6 4.55 -6.57 31.43
N THR A 7 5.19 -5.41 31.23
CA THR A 7 5.60 -4.51 32.33
C THR A 7 4.99 -3.14 32.10
N CYS A 8 4.25 -2.64 33.09
CA CYS A 8 3.76 -1.27 33.07
C CYS A 8 4.91 -0.30 33.37
N ALA A 9 5.25 0.57 32.42
CA ALA A 9 6.33 1.55 32.60
C ALA A 9 6.04 2.64 33.65
N HIS A 10 4.77 2.82 34.04
CA HIS A 10 4.37 3.86 34.98
C HIS A 10 4.45 3.41 36.45
N CYS A 11 3.93 2.22 36.77
CA CYS A 11 3.85 1.71 38.15
C CYS A 11 4.64 0.42 38.38
N GLN A 12 5.37 -0.07 37.38
CA GLN A 12 6.19 -1.29 37.42
C GLN A 12 5.44 -2.59 37.72
N THR A 13 4.10 -2.57 37.65
CA THR A 13 3.30 -3.79 37.73
C THR A 13 3.65 -4.73 36.58
N LYS A 14 3.85 -6.00 36.91
CA LYS A 14 4.23 -7.06 35.96
C LYS A 14 3.10 -8.07 35.84
N LEU A 15 2.78 -8.44 34.61
CA LEU A 15 1.85 -9.51 34.29
C LEU A 15 2.62 -10.61 33.58
N GLU A 16 2.50 -11.85 34.06
CA GLU A 16 3.13 -13.04 33.49
C GLU A 16 2.05 -14.02 33.06
N GLY A 17 2.23 -14.63 31.89
CA GLY A 17 1.22 -15.50 31.27
C GLY A 17 1.45 -15.64 29.77
N GLU A 18 0.56 -16.35 29.09
CA GLU A 18 0.60 -16.51 27.64
C GLU A 18 -0.26 -15.44 26.97
N PHE A 19 0.39 -14.45 26.35
CA PHE A 19 -0.28 -13.37 25.65
C PHE A 19 -0.12 -13.53 24.14
N ASN A 20 -1.23 -13.36 23.42
CA ASN A 20 -1.21 -13.26 21.97
C ASN A 20 -0.58 -11.94 21.54
N SER A 21 0.48 -12.01 20.72
CA SER A 21 1.06 -10.82 20.09
C SER A 21 0.06 -10.22 19.09
N CYS A 22 -0.14 -8.90 19.11
CA CYS A 22 -1.01 -8.26 18.13
C CYS A 22 -0.47 -8.44 16.70
N LYS A 23 -1.35 -8.54 15.69
CA LYS A 23 -0.92 -8.74 14.29
C LYS A 23 -0.04 -7.58 13.77
N PHE A 24 -0.38 -6.36 14.17
CA PHE A 24 0.35 -5.15 13.82
C PHE A 24 1.71 -5.03 14.52
N CYS A 25 1.89 -5.67 15.68
CA CYS A 25 3.10 -5.64 16.48
C CYS A 25 4.28 -6.34 15.80
N ARG A 26 4.02 -7.08 14.71
CA ARG A 26 5.03 -7.79 13.90
C ARG A 26 5.42 -7.01 12.66
N LEU A 27 4.74 -5.91 12.36
CA LEU A 27 5.04 -5.11 11.18
C LEU A 27 6.32 -4.31 11.40
N PRO A 28 7.15 -4.10 10.36
CA PRO A 28 8.25 -3.14 10.39
C PRO A 28 7.74 -1.73 10.77
N ASN A 29 8.58 -0.93 11.44
CA ASN A 29 8.21 0.43 11.86
C ASN A 29 7.68 1.29 10.69
N GLU A 30 8.30 1.22 9.51
CA GLU A 30 7.84 1.96 8.32
C GLU A 30 6.38 1.60 7.93
N GLN A 31 6.00 0.33 8.10
CA GLN A 31 4.63 -0.11 7.82
C GLN A 31 3.66 0.35 8.91
N VAL A 32 4.09 0.40 10.17
CA VAL A 32 3.29 0.95 11.27
C VAL A 32 3.02 2.44 11.04
N GLU A 33 4.06 3.22 10.74
CA GLU A 33 3.96 4.65 10.42
C GLU A 33 3.03 4.90 9.23
N PHE A 34 3.15 4.09 8.17
CA PHE A 34 2.24 4.17 7.02
C PHE A 34 0.78 3.94 7.43
N ILE A 35 0.51 2.94 8.28
CA ILE A 35 -0.86 2.64 8.75
C ILE A 35 -1.42 3.78 9.60
N GLU A 36 -0.61 4.38 10.48
CA GLU A 36 -1.03 5.54 11.27
C GLU A 36 -1.48 6.70 10.38
N VAL A 37 -0.69 7.00 9.34
CA VAL A 37 -1.03 8.04 8.35
C VAL A 37 -2.26 7.65 7.55
N PHE A 38 -2.34 6.40 7.09
CA PHE A 38 -3.48 5.90 6.34
C PHE A 38 -4.80 6.04 7.14
N ILE A 39 -4.78 5.69 8.43
CA ILE A 39 -5.92 5.84 9.34
C ILE A 39 -6.23 7.32 9.60
N LYS A 40 -5.21 8.17 9.83
CA LYS A 40 -5.36 9.62 9.98
C LYS A 40 -6.08 10.23 8.77
N CYS A 41 -5.76 9.76 7.57
CA CYS A 41 -6.39 10.14 6.31
C CYS A 41 -7.71 9.38 6.02
N ARG A 42 -8.25 8.61 6.97
CA ARG A 42 -9.51 7.83 6.84
C ARG A 42 -9.50 6.86 5.65
N GLY A 43 -8.33 6.37 5.26
CA GLY A 43 -8.13 5.52 4.09
C GLY A 43 -8.24 6.23 2.74
N ASN A 44 -8.34 7.57 2.70
CA ASN A 44 -8.34 8.30 1.44
C ASN A 44 -6.93 8.36 0.84
N ILE A 45 -6.70 7.58 -0.22
CA ILE A 45 -5.40 7.48 -0.89
C ILE A 45 -4.88 8.84 -1.35
N LYS A 46 -5.74 9.76 -1.81
CA LYS A 46 -5.33 11.10 -2.25
C LYS A 46 -4.85 11.99 -1.09
N ASP A 47 -5.43 11.79 0.10
CA ASP A 47 -5.01 12.54 1.27
C ASP A 47 -3.71 11.96 1.82
N VAL A 48 -3.53 10.64 1.77
CA VAL A 48 -2.26 9.97 2.10
C VAL A 48 -1.14 10.39 1.14
N GLU A 49 -1.45 10.49 -0.16
CA GLU A 49 -0.52 10.97 -1.19
C GLU A 49 0.03 12.36 -0.83
N LYS A 50 -0.87 13.28 -0.45
CA LYS A 50 -0.51 14.65 -0.03
C LYS A 50 0.26 14.68 1.29
N GLU A 51 -0.18 13.89 2.27
CA GLU A 51 0.44 13.85 3.61
C GLU A 51 1.87 13.31 3.55
N LEU A 52 2.10 12.26 2.73
CA LEU A 52 3.40 11.60 2.61
C LEU A 52 4.28 12.15 1.48
N GLY A 53 3.74 12.98 0.58
CA GLY A 53 4.48 13.54 -0.56
C GLY A 53 4.96 12.49 -1.58
N ILE A 54 4.30 11.34 -1.64
CA ILE A 54 4.62 10.24 -2.57
C ILE A 54 3.52 10.09 -3.60
N SER A 55 3.78 9.44 -4.74
CA SER A 55 2.77 9.24 -5.78
C SER A 55 1.68 8.24 -5.38
N TYR A 56 0.49 8.38 -5.95
CA TYR A 56 -0.63 7.45 -5.78
C TYR A 56 -0.24 5.95 -5.95
N PRO A 57 0.52 5.53 -6.98
CA PRO A 57 0.99 4.14 -7.09
C PRO A 57 1.87 3.70 -5.93
N THR A 58 2.67 4.61 -5.36
CA THR A 58 3.52 4.32 -4.20
C THR A 58 2.67 4.08 -2.96
N VAL A 59 1.62 4.87 -2.74
CA VAL A 59 0.68 4.67 -1.63
C VAL A 59 0.00 3.31 -1.74
N ARG A 60 -0.51 2.95 -2.93
CA ARG A 60 -1.11 1.63 -3.16
C ARG A 60 -0.11 0.50 -2.91
N ASN A 61 1.11 0.59 -3.44
CA ASN A 61 2.14 -0.43 -3.23
C ASN A 61 2.48 -0.62 -1.75
N ARG A 62 2.55 0.48 -0.97
CA ARG A 62 2.77 0.41 0.48
C ARG A 62 1.60 -0.26 1.19
N LEU A 63 0.36 0.06 0.80
CA LEU A 63 -0.85 -0.58 1.35
C LEU A 63 -0.87 -2.09 1.06
N GLU A 64 -0.56 -2.49 -0.16
CA GLU A 64 -0.45 -3.92 -0.53
C GLU A 64 0.63 -4.64 0.27
N GLY A 65 1.78 -3.99 0.47
CA GLY A 65 2.86 -4.53 1.31
C GLY A 65 2.41 -4.79 2.76
N VAL A 66 1.60 -3.89 3.33
CA VAL A 66 0.99 -4.06 4.66
C VAL A 66 -0.02 -5.20 4.67
N ILE A 67 -0.91 -5.26 3.68
CA ILE A 67 -1.94 -6.31 3.55
C ILE A 67 -1.27 -7.70 3.52
N GLN A 68 -0.21 -7.85 2.73
CA GLN A 68 0.59 -9.08 2.65
C GLN A 68 1.30 -9.39 3.97
N ALA A 69 1.92 -8.40 4.61
CA ALA A 69 2.60 -8.59 5.90
C ALA A 69 1.64 -9.01 7.02
N LEU A 70 0.37 -8.58 6.95
CA LEU A 70 -0.70 -9.01 7.85
C LEU A 70 -1.25 -10.43 7.52
N GLY A 71 -0.77 -11.05 6.45
CA GLY A 71 -1.14 -12.40 6.03
C GLY A 71 -2.46 -12.47 5.26
N TYR A 72 -2.98 -11.34 4.78
CA TYR A 72 -4.13 -11.32 3.89
C TYR A 72 -3.67 -11.57 2.45
N ARG A 73 -4.49 -12.28 1.67
CA ARG A 73 -4.28 -12.36 0.23
C ARG A 73 -4.54 -10.97 -0.33
N ALA A 74 -3.48 -10.29 -0.74
CA ALA A 74 -3.57 -9.26 -1.76
C ALA A 74 -4.15 -9.96 -2.99
N GLU A 75 -5.46 -9.80 -3.24
CA GLU A 75 -5.94 -9.92 -4.61
C GLU A 75 -5.04 -8.98 -5.42
N LYS A 76 -4.51 -9.43 -6.56
CA LYS A 76 -3.68 -8.57 -7.41
C LYS A 76 -4.60 -7.50 -7.99
N VAL A 77 -4.90 -6.46 -7.22
CA VAL A 77 -5.77 -5.37 -7.65
C VAL A 77 -4.93 -4.46 -8.56
N ASP A 78 -5.19 -4.62 -9.85
CA ASP A 78 -5.07 -3.62 -10.93
C ASP A 78 -3.68 -3.10 -11.33
N LEU A 79 -2.57 -3.51 -10.69
CA LEU A 79 -1.24 -3.17 -11.19
C LEU A 79 -0.90 -3.86 -12.53
N GLN A 80 -1.52 -5.01 -12.79
CA GLN A 80 -1.40 -5.70 -14.08
C GLN A 80 -2.26 -5.03 -15.15
N GLU A 81 -3.49 -4.61 -14.84
CA GLU A 81 -4.36 -3.94 -15.81
C GLU A 81 -3.78 -2.61 -16.29
N ASP A 82 -3.20 -1.80 -15.40
CA ASP A 82 -2.55 -0.53 -15.80
C ASP A 82 -1.28 -0.76 -16.64
N LYS A 83 -0.51 -1.82 -16.33
CA LYS A 83 0.67 -2.20 -17.12
C LYS A 83 0.28 -2.75 -18.48
N GLU A 84 -0.67 -3.66 -18.54
CA GLU A 84 -1.18 -4.27 -19.78
C GLU A 84 -1.86 -3.22 -20.67
N SER A 85 -2.66 -2.33 -20.09
CA SER A 85 -3.29 -1.20 -20.79
C SER A 85 -2.24 -0.26 -21.40
N ARG A 86 -1.21 0.14 -20.62
CA ARG A 86 -0.10 0.94 -21.16
C ARG A 86 0.69 0.22 -22.25
N GLN A 87 0.93 -1.08 -22.09
CA GLN A 87 1.68 -1.89 -23.04
C GLN A 87 0.91 -2.06 -24.36
N ASN A 88 -0.41 -2.26 -24.30
CA ASN A 88 -1.29 -2.32 -25.46
C ASN A 88 -1.34 -0.98 -26.22
N ILE A 89 -1.36 0.15 -25.51
CA ILE A 89 -1.31 1.48 -26.15
C ILE A 89 0.01 1.67 -26.91
N LEU A 90 1.14 1.21 -26.35
CA LEU A 90 2.45 1.30 -27.02
C LEU A 90 2.53 0.39 -28.26
N LEU A 91 1.98 -0.83 -28.18
CA LEU A 91 1.92 -1.75 -29.32
C LEU A 91 1.02 -1.23 -30.45
N ALA A 92 -0.12 -0.63 -30.13
CA ALA A 92 -1.01 -0.02 -31.12
C ALA A 92 -0.34 1.19 -31.83
N LEU A 93 0.49 1.95 -31.11
CA LEU A 93 1.29 3.03 -31.70
C LEU A 93 2.38 2.47 -32.63
N GLU A 94 3.08 1.42 -32.22
CA GLU A 94 4.12 0.77 -33.03
C GLU A 94 3.56 0.18 -34.33
N LYS A 95 2.34 -0.40 -34.28
CA LYS A 95 1.61 -0.91 -35.45
C LYS A 95 0.98 0.19 -36.32
N GLY A 96 0.99 1.44 -35.87
CA GLY A 96 0.36 2.56 -36.58
C GLY A 96 -1.17 2.59 -36.53
N GLU A 97 -1.77 1.83 -35.61
CA GLU A 97 -3.24 1.77 -35.42
C GLU A 97 -3.77 3.04 -34.72
N ILE A 98 -2.90 3.75 -33.99
CA ILE A 98 -3.19 5.03 -33.34
C ILE A 98 -2.10 6.06 -33.64
N THR A 99 -2.47 7.34 -33.60
CA THR A 99 -1.51 8.43 -33.75
C THR A 99 -0.72 8.68 -32.46
N SER A 100 0.45 9.29 -32.60
CA SER A 100 1.27 9.71 -31.46
C SER A 100 0.52 10.65 -30.50
N GLN A 101 -0.37 11.50 -31.02
CA GLN A 101 -1.22 12.38 -30.20
C GLN A 101 -2.28 11.60 -29.42
N ASP A 102 -2.86 10.56 -30.02
CA ASP A 102 -3.87 9.72 -29.36
C ASP A 102 -3.26 8.82 -28.29
N ALA A 103 -2.09 8.25 -28.55
CA ALA A 103 -1.35 7.47 -27.56
C ALA A 103 -1.05 8.32 -26.31
N VAL A 104 -0.61 9.57 -26.47
CA VAL A 104 -0.36 10.49 -25.36
C VAL A 104 -1.64 10.80 -24.56
N ARG A 105 -2.78 10.97 -25.24
CA ARG A 105 -4.08 11.19 -24.57
C ARG A 105 -4.52 9.97 -23.77
N GLN A 106 -4.37 8.76 -24.32
CA GLN A 106 -4.77 7.52 -23.66
C GLN A 106 -3.86 7.20 -22.47
N LEU A 107 -2.54 7.38 -22.60
CA LEU A 107 -1.58 7.20 -21.51
C LEU A 107 -1.81 8.19 -20.36
N LYS A 108 -2.26 9.42 -20.66
CA LYS A 108 -2.64 10.41 -19.63
C LYS A 108 -3.92 10.05 -18.87
N LYS A 109 -4.83 9.30 -19.50
CA LYS A 109 -6.06 8.81 -18.84
C LYS A 109 -5.80 7.57 -17.99
N ALA A 110 -4.92 6.67 -18.43
CA ALA A 110 -4.55 5.44 -17.71
C ALA A 110 -3.57 5.67 -16.53
N GLY A 111 -3.15 6.91 -16.26
CA GLY A 111 -2.24 7.25 -15.15
C GLY A 111 -2.89 8.08 -14.05
N LYS A 112 -4.22 8.05 -13.93
CA LYS A 112 -5.03 8.88 -13.02
C LYS A 112 -5.92 8.01 -12.14
#